data_AF-A0A3P1T7E6-F1
#
_entry.id   AF-A0A3P1T7E6-F1
#
_cell.length_a   1.000
_cell.length_b   1.000
_cell.length_c   1.000
_cell.angle_alpha   90.00
_cell.angle_beta   90.00
_cell.angle_gamma   90.00
#
_symmetry.space_group_name_H-M   'P 1'
#
loop_
_entity.id
_entity.type
_entity.pdbx_description
1 polymer ?
#
loop_
_entity_poly.entity_id
_entity_poly.type
_entity_poly.pdbx_seq_one_letter_code
_entity_poly.pdbx_strand_id
1 'polypeptide(L)'
;MPTPSANNPTPTTATASCRSPPSSTPTPPPSRTPTPCSPEETKTSPPTRSPTTKTASSSPQKPSATPPTATADSTQTPSTTTQHAPTSAPHPATTDEPEGDPDAPPPHLAALTLATTLLLTPTTPAHAEDTITDQKYTSLTRFDEFRSLGLTGKGVTIAYIEGSPDLTVPELQGANIEIKNPCNYTNTPESRSHSTAIAGILANRNWGWAPDAHIINYTTLTTYDPASDERCPAAPTLSAIIHQALDDGADIINLSAESYVHSHETSAIIRAASLGVPLIVGAGNSGEETPERSPSVTTNLKSYNTIVGVGSLTLDIERSKFSSVGDFVTIMAPGEDITLKDPDPNGDLTVITTAQGTSFATPMVTGLLALGKQKWPNATGNQLIRALIATAHPVGEQPNPYYGYGIMQSRSFLNTDPTTLEDTNPLFHRRDTSITPDKITDYKDGLLPPPETIGDPTYHYRGLDPTAAYLHRDTSHFGTSPRYHR
;
A
#
# COMPACT_ATOMS: atom_id res chain seq x y z
N MET A 1 55.94 28.49 -18.20
CA MET A 1 56.95 27.73 -18.97
C MET A 1 57.23 26.41 -18.25
N PRO A 2 57.77 25.37 -18.91
CA PRO A 2 57.21 24.01 -18.79
C PRO A 2 57.83 23.09 -17.73
N THR A 3 57.28 21.88 -17.69
CA THR A 3 57.68 20.68 -16.95
C THR A 3 59.09 20.18 -17.26
N PRO A 4 59.58 19.21 -16.48
CA PRO A 4 59.91 17.91 -17.10
C PRO A 4 59.11 16.73 -16.51
N SER A 5 59.15 15.60 -17.23
CA SER A 5 58.48 14.34 -16.88
C SER A 5 59.49 13.24 -16.52
N ALA A 6 59.08 12.23 -15.75
CA ALA A 6 59.80 10.97 -15.54
C ALA A 6 58.79 9.81 -15.41
N ASN A 7 59.15 8.62 -15.91
CA ASN A 7 58.24 7.49 -16.13
C ASN A 7 58.50 6.28 -15.20
N ASN A 8 57.52 5.36 -15.21
CA ASN A 8 57.61 3.91 -14.95
C ASN A 8 57.79 3.41 -13.49
N PRO A 9 57.46 2.11 -13.22
CA PRO A 9 56.75 1.12 -14.05
C PRO A 9 55.54 0.42 -13.38
N THR A 10 54.74 -0.26 -14.20
CA THR A 10 53.66 -1.18 -13.78
C THR A 10 54.21 -2.52 -13.24
N PRO A 11 53.63 -3.11 -12.18
CA PRO A 11 53.96 -4.48 -11.75
C PRO A 11 53.23 -5.55 -12.60
N THR A 12 53.93 -6.63 -12.95
CA THR A 12 53.39 -7.73 -13.77
C THR A 12 52.82 -8.86 -12.89
N THR A 13 51.55 -9.22 -13.08
CA THR A 13 50.92 -10.35 -12.36
C THR A 13 51.34 -11.69 -12.98
N ALA A 14 51.99 -12.56 -12.21
CA ALA A 14 52.39 -13.90 -12.67
C ALA A 14 51.25 -14.93 -12.48
N THR A 15 50.96 -15.72 -13.52
CA THR A 15 49.93 -16.77 -13.49
C THR A 15 50.49 -18.09 -12.95
N ALA A 16 50.10 -18.46 -11.72
CA ALA A 16 50.38 -19.77 -11.15
C ALA A 16 49.31 -20.79 -11.57
N SER A 17 49.68 -21.77 -12.39
CA SER A 17 48.81 -22.87 -12.79
C SER A 17 49.07 -24.11 -11.93
N CYS A 18 48.05 -24.59 -11.21
CA CYS A 18 48.10 -25.79 -10.39
C CYS A 18 47.14 -26.85 -10.93
N ARG A 19 47.63 -28.10 -11.06
CA ARG A 19 46.85 -29.23 -11.59
C ARG A 19 45.91 -29.81 -10.54
N SER A 20 44.68 -30.13 -10.94
CA SER A 20 43.77 -31.00 -10.18
C SER A 20 44.21 -32.48 -10.27
N PRO A 21 44.06 -33.28 -9.21
CA PRO A 21 44.14 -34.75 -9.28
C PRO A 21 42.86 -35.35 -9.91
N PRO A 22 42.91 -36.58 -10.44
CA PRO A 22 41.76 -37.22 -11.07
C PRO A 22 40.74 -37.74 -10.04
N SER A 23 39.45 -37.50 -10.32
CA SER A 23 38.33 -38.11 -9.58
C SER A 23 37.98 -39.49 -10.14
N SER A 24 37.71 -40.46 -9.27
CA SER A 24 37.33 -41.83 -9.65
C SER A 24 35.82 -42.00 -9.82
N THR A 25 35.41 -42.58 -10.95
CA THR A 25 34.01 -42.84 -11.30
C THR A 25 33.34 -43.93 -10.44
N PRO A 26 32.10 -43.72 -9.99
CA PRO A 26 31.17 -44.80 -9.63
C PRO A 26 30.27 -45.18 -10.81
N THR A 27 29.94 -46.47 -10.92
CA THR A 27 29.13 -47.07 -12.01
C THR A 27 27.63 -46.95 -11.74
N PRO A 28 26.76 -46.71 -12.75
CA PRO A 28 25.31 -46.73 -12.57
C PRO A 28 24.73 -48.16 -12.39
N PRO A 29 23.54 -48.31 -11.76
CA PRO A 29 22.85 -49.60 -11.66
C PRO A 29 22.25 -50.05 -13.02
N PRO A 30 22.01 -51.37 -13.20
CA PRO A 30 21.60 -51.93 -14.49
C PRO A 30 20.12 -51.68 -14.84
N SER A 31 19.86 -51.50 -16.13
CA SER A 31 18.51 -51.45 -16.71
C SER A 31 17.85 -52.82 -16.78
N ARG A 32 16.50 -52.84 -16.80
CA ARG A 32 15.69 -54.01 -17.20
C ARG A 32 15.06 -53.74 -18.56
N THR A 33 15.18 -54.69 -19.49
CA THR A 33 14.67 -54.62 -20.86
C THR A 33 13.23 -55.18 -21.00
N PRO A 34 12.50 -54.85 -22.10
CA PRO A 34 11.05 -55.01 -22.20
C PRO A 34 10.59 -56.19 -23.10
N THR A 35 9.27 -56.43 -23.17
CA THR A 35 8.50 -57.07 -24.29
C THR A 35 7.01 -57.19 -23.90
N PRO A 36 6.03 -57.41 -24.81
CA PRO A 36 5.88 -56.90 -26.20
C PRO A 36 4.45 -56.35 -26.56
N CYS A 37 4.33 -55.73 -27.74
CA CYS A 37 3.23 -55.70 -28.77
C CYS A 37 1.78 -56.20 -28.48
N SER A 38 0.67 -55.78 -29.14
CA SER A 38 0.26 -54.83 -30.23
C SER A 38 -1.28 -55.05 -30.51
N PRO A 39 -2.00 -54.53 -31.57
CA PRO A 39 -1.85 -53.39 -32.51
C PRO A 39 -3.15 -52.50 -32.70
N GLU A 40 -3.08 -51.50 -33.61
CA GLU A 40 -4.17 -50.90 -34.46
C GLU A 40 -5.37 -50.14 -33.81
N GLU A 41 -6.12 -49.27 -34.51
CA GLU A 41 -6.16 -48.87 -35.94
C GLU A 41 -5.75 -47.40 -36.23
N THR A 42 -5.38 -47.12 -37.49
CA THR A 42 -5.25 -45.76 -38.07
C THR A 42 -6.38 -45.48 -39.06
N LYS A 43 -6.88 -44.23 -39.17
CA LYS A 43 -7.67 -43.77 -40.34
C LYS A 43 -7.55 -42.26 -40.59
N THR A 44 -7.89 -41.85 -41.81
CA THR A 44 -7.48 -40.57 -42.42
C THR A 44 -8.64 -39.65 -42.79
N SER A 45 -8.35 -38.34 -42.83
CA SER A 45 -9.16 -37.22 -43.36
C SER A 45 -9.35 -37.29 -44.91
N PRO A 46 -9.96 -36.30 -45.65
CA PRO A 46 -10.53 -35.01 -45.24
C PRO A 46 -11.98 -34.72 -45.79
N PRO A 47 -12.32 -33.64 -46.56
CA PRO A 47 -13.20 -32.57 -46.04
C PRO A 47 -14.42 -32.15 -46.91
N THR A 48 -15.35 -31.38 -46.35
CA THR A 48 -16.40 -30.58 -47.07
C THR A 48 -17.06 -29.56 -46.13
N ARG A 49 -17.81 -28.52 -46.56
CA ARG A 49 -17.63 -27.50 -47.63
C ARG A 49 -18.73 -26.42 -47.48
N SER A 50 -18.39 -25.13 -47.50
CA SER A 50 -19.38 -24.03 -47.40
C SER A 50 -20.15 -23.77 -48.71
N PRO A 51 -21.39 -23.25 -48.65
CA PRO A 51 -22.04 -22.49 -49.73
C PRO A 51 -21.97 -20.97 -49.51
N THR A 52 -22.10 -20.16 -50.57
CA THR A 52 -21.94 -18.70 -50.55
C THR A 52 -22.93 -17.94 -51.46
N THR A 53 -23.35 -16.76 -51.02
CA THR A 53 -23.90 -15.63 -51.81
C THR A 53 -23.59 -14.35 -51.01
N LYS A 54 -22.87 -13.33 -51.51
CA LYS A 54 -23.18 -12.36 -52.60
C LYS A 54 -24.53 -11.65 -52.36
N THR A 55 -24.65 -10.32 -52.46
CA THR A 55 -23.99 -9.37 -53.39
C THR A 55 -23.35 -8.13 -52.73
N ALA A 56 -22.78 -7.22 -53.53
CA ALA A 56 -22.12 -5.97 -53.11
C ALA A 56 -22.60 -4.75 -53.92
N SER A 57 -22.36 -3.54 -53.42
CA SER A 57 -22.37 -2.25 -54.14
C SER A 57 -21.42 -1.26 -53.44
N SER A 58 -21.01 -0.16 -54.08
CA SER A 58 -19.76 0.53 -53.72
C SER A 58 -19.69 2.06 -53.94
N SER A 59 -19.18 2.78 -52.91
CA SER A 59 -18.42 4.06 -52.99
C SER A 59 -19.19 5.33 -53.46
N PRO A 60 -18.61 6.58 -53.35
CA PRO A 60 -17.29 6.99 -52.82
C PRO A 60 -17.27 8.19 -51.81
N GLN A 61 -16.12 8.38 -51.11
CA GLN A 61 -15.44 9.67 -50.73
C GLN A 61 -16.19 10.79 -49.94
N LYS A 62 -15.59 11.65 -49.08
CA LYS A 62 -14.24 11.81 -48.46
C LYS A 62 -14.40 12.53 -47.05
N PRO A 63 -13.47 13.28 -46.39
CA PRO A 63 -13.27 13.16 -44.93
C PRO A 63 -13.48 14.45 -44.07
N SER A 64 -13.45 14.34 -42.73
CA SER A 64 -12.83 15.33 -41.81
C SER A 64 -12.75 14.82 -40.35
N ALA A 65 -12.15 15.63 -39.47
CA ALA A 65 -12.11 15.59 -38.00
C ALA A 65 -11.08 14.64 -37.31
N THR A 66 -9.90 15.18 -37.04
CA THR A 66 -8.92 14.68 -36.04
C THR A 66 -9.20 15.36 -34.67
N PRO A 67 -9.09 14.67 -33.53
CA PRO A 67 -9.15 15.32 -32.21
C PRO A 67 -7.91 16.18 -31.92
N PRO A 68 -8.00 17.23 -31.08
CA PRO A 68 -6.89 18.14 -30.82
C PRO A 68 -5.89 17.60 -29.79
N THR A 69 -4.62 17.51 -30.18
CA THR A 69 -3.49 17.37 -29.24
C THR A 69 -3.16 18.74 -28.64
N ALA A 70 -3.15 18.86 -27.31
CA ALA A 70 -2.75 20.08 -26.61
C ALA A 70 -1.34 19.92 -26.01
N THR A 71 -0.32 20.28 -26.79
CA THR A 71 1.06 20.39 -26.30
C THR A 71 1.34 21.85 -25.93
N ALA A 72 1.71 22.13 -24.68
CA ALA A 72 2.12 23.46 -24.22
C ALA A 72 3.63 23.47 -23.93
N ASP A 73 4.40 24.05 -24.85
CA ASP A 73 5.85 24.25 -24.70
C ASP A 73 6.14 25.54 -23.90
N SER A 74 7.14 25.52 -23.02
CA SER A 74 7.35 26.54 -21.99
C SER A 74 8.53 27.47 -22.32
N THR A 75 8.23 28.62 -22.92
CA THR A 75 9.23 29.63 -23.26
C THR A 75 9.57 30.56 -22.09
N GLN A 76 10.82 30.52 -21.64
CA GLN A 76 11.37 31.50 -20.68
C GLN A 76 11.76 32.81 -21.37
N THR A 77 11.56 33.96 -20.69
CA THR A 77 12.55 35.04 -20.54
C THR A 77 12.07 36.05 -19.46
N PRO A 78 12.96 36.86 -18.85
CA PRO A 78 12.80 37.25 -17.43
C PRO A 78 12.32 38.69 -17.17
N SER A 79 12.09 39.00 -15.88
CA SER A 79 12.13 40.35 -15.31
C SER A 79 12.86 40.33 -13.96
N THR A 80 13.50 41.45 -13.60
CA THR A 80 14.56 41.49 -12.57
C THR A 80 14.19 42.24 -11.29
N THR A 81 14.66 41.70 -10.16
CA THR A 81 15.27 42.42 -9.03
C THR A 81 14.57 43.66 -8.44
N THR A 82 14.10 43.52 -7.20
CA THR A 82 14.42 44.50 -6.14
C THR A 82 14.63 43.79 -4.81
N GLN A 83 15.71 44.11 -4.09
CA GLN A 83 15.89 43.76 -2.67
C GLN A 83 15.54 44.98 -1.81
N HIS A 84 15.02 44.76 -0.59
CA HIS A 84 15.60 45.32 0.64
C HIS A 84 14.93 44.68 1.87
N ALA A 85 15.66 44.69 3.00
CA ALA A 85 15.27 44.07 4.27
C ALA A 85 15.24 45.14 5.41
N PRO A 86 15.23 44.79 6.72
CA PRO A 86 14.10 45.14 7.58
C PRO A 86 14.45 46.15 8.69
N THR A 87 13.47 46.49 9.55
CA THR A 87 13.75 47.24 10.79
C THR A 87 12.81 46.83 11.95
N SER A 88 13.28 47.02 13.18
CA SER A 88 12.74 46.43 14.42
C SER A 88 11.79 47.33 15.21
N ALA A 89 11.12 46.75 16.21
CA ALA A 89 10.31 47.44 17.23
C ALA A 89 11.17 48.13 18.32
N PRO A 90 10.55 49.02 19.14
CA PRO A 90 10.99 49.19 20.53
C PRO A 90 9.86 49.30 21.57
N HIS A 91 10.19 48.89 22.80
CA HIS A 91 9.55 49.19 24.09
C HIS A 91 10.65 49.72 25.05
N PRO A 92 10.38 50.39 26.21
CA PRO A 92 9.43 50.00 27.27
C PRO A 92 8.35 51.10 27.55
N ALA A 93 8.01 51.71 28.72
CA ALA A 93 8.52 51.65 30.11
C ALA A 93 7.50 52.07 31.21
N THR A 94 7.98 52.00 32.46
CA THR A 94 7.39 52.23 33.81
C THR A 94 7.39 53.72 34.25
N THR A 95 6.85 54.19 35.41
CA THR A 95 6.13 53.69 36.63
C THR A 95 4.88 54.60 36.90
N ASP A 96 4.03 54.60 37.96
CA ASP A 96 4.10 54.44 39.45
C ASP A 96 2.76 53.96 40.08
N GLU A 97 2.79 53.51 41.35
CA GLU A 97 1.62 53.23 42.24
C GLU A 97 1.56 54.22 43.45
N PRO A 98 0.51 54.19 44.30
CA PRO A 98 0.66 53.51 45.61
C PRO A 98 -0.59 52.79 46.18
N GLU A 99 -0.38 52.00 47.24
CA GLU A 99 -1.32 51.05 47.91
C GLU A 99 -2.27 51.67 48.98
N GLY A 100 -3.29 50.91 49.44
CA GLY A 100 -4.01 51.14 50.72
C GLY A 100 -5.38 50.43 50.89
N ASP A 101 -5.55 49.64 51.96
CA ASP A 101 -6.72 48.75 52.30
C ASP A 101 -6.94 48.75 53.85
N PRO A 102 -7.80 47.92 54.50
CA PRO A 102 -9.26 47.62 54.39
C PRO A 102 -10.10 48.08 55.63
N ASP A 103 -11.45 47.99 55.58
CA ASP A 103 -12.31 47.48 56.70
C ASP A 103 -13.82 47.25 56.31
N ALA A 104 -14.65 46.66 57.20
CA ALA A 104 -16.03 46.16 56.91
C ALA A 104 -17.09 46.45 58.02
N PRO A 105 -18.32 45.85 58.05
CA PRO A 105 -19.45 45.89 57.10
C PRO A 105 -20.78 46.49 57.72
N PRO A 106 -22.00 45.96 57.48
CA PRO A 106 -23.09 46.54 56.64
C PRO A 106 -24.25 47.20 57.45
N PRO A 107 -25.38 47.68 56.85
CA PRO A 107 -26.54 46.79 56.56
C PRO A 107 -27.51 47.19 55.40
N HIS A 108 -28.53 46.33 55.19
CA HIS A 108 -29.86 46.54 54.56
C HIS A 108 -30.14 46.15 53.09
N LEU A 109 -31.40 45.73 52.90
CA LEU A 109 -32.00 45.15 51.69
C LEU A 109 -32.43 46.22 50.67
N ALA A 110 -32.21 45.94 49.39
CA ALA A 110 -33.09 46.37 48.30
C ALA A 110 -33.09 45.27 47.22
N ALA A 111 -34.27 44.72 46.90
CA ALA A 111 -34.40 43.74 45.83
C ALA A 111 -34.55 44.44 44.47
N LEU A 112 -33.66 44.16 43.52
CA LEU A 112 -33.75 44.68 42.15
C LEU A 112 -33.93 43.53 41.16
N THR A 113 -35.10 43.46 40.54
CA THR A 113 -35.43 42.41 39.55
C THR A 113 -34.72 42.70 38.23
N LEU A 114 -33.60 42.03 37.99
CA LEU A 114 -32.85 42.16 36.75
C LEU A 114 -33.55 41.39 35.62
N ALA A 115 -34.28 42.10 34.77
CA ALA A 115 -34.95 41.53 33.61
C ALA A 115 -33.91 41.18 32.52
N THR A 116 -33.47 39.91 32.49
CA THR A 116 -32.56 39.40 31.46
C THR A 116 -33.28 39.28 30.11
N THR A 117 -33.23 40.34 29.31
CA THR A 117 -33.58 40.26 27.88
C THR A 117 -32.58 39.36 27.18
N LEU A 118 -32.95 38.10 26.98
CA LEU A 118 -32.18 37.14 26.20
C LEU A 118 -32.19 37.61 24.73
N LEU A 119 -31.09 38.21 24.27
CA LEU A 119 -30.90 38.44 22.85
C LEU A 119 -30.72 37.09 22.17
N LEU A 120 -31.78 36.59 21.53
CA LEU A 120 -31.62 35.57 20.50
C LEU A 120 -30.87 36.24 19.34
N THR A 121 -29.56 36.06 19.31
CA THR A 121 -28.83 36.16 18.04
C THR A 121 -29.49 35.17 17.07
N PRO A 122 -29.72 35.54 15.80
CA PRO A 122 -30.14 34.56 14.82
C PRO A 122 -29.00 33.55 14.69
N THR A 123 -29.23 32.32 15.17
CA THR A 123 -28.37 31.21 14.82
C THR A 123 -28.37 31.13 13.30
N THR A 124 -27.22 31.41 12.68
CA THR A 124 -27.00 31.02 11.28
C THR A 124 -27.42 29.56 11.17
N PRO A 125 -28.24 29.18 10.17
CA PRO A 125 -28.54 27.77 9.98
C PRO A 125 -27.19 27.04 9.92
N ALA A 126 -27.01 26.03 10.77
CA ALA A 126 -25.85 25.17 10.64
C ALA A 126 -25.88 24.67 9.20
N HIS A 127 -24.85 25.00 8.42
CA HIS A 127 -24.72 24.43 7.10
C HIS A 127 -24.71 22.92 7.32
N ALA A 128 -25.73 22.25 6.79
CA ALA A 128 -25.72 20.80 6.71
C ALA A 128 -24.57 20.49 5.75
N GLU A 129 -23.40 20.22 6.32
CA GLU A 129 -22.20 19.97 5.54
C GLU A 129 -22.49 18.76 4.67
N ASP A 130 -22.41 18.94 3.34
CA ASP A 130 -22.84 17.92 2.39
C ASP A 130 -22.00 16.66 2.63
N THR A 131 -22.65 15.69 3.27
CA THR A 131 -22.00 14.50 3.82
C THR A 131 -22.24 13.36 2.86
N ILE A 132 -21.15 12.68 2.48
CA ILE A 132 -21.21 11.47 1.67
C ILE A 132 -21.88 10.39 2.51
N THR A 133 -23.16 10.14 2.25
CA THR A 133 -24.01 9.26 3.05
C THR A 133 -24.04 7.83 2.53
N ASP A 134 -23.74 7.61 1.25
CA ASP A 134 -23.65 6.32 0.58
C ASP A 134 -22.45 6.25 -0.40
N GLN A 135 -22.21 5.06 -0.94
CA GLN A 135 -21.22 4.79 -1.99
C GLN A 135 -21.76 3.73 -2.93
N LYS A 136 -21.64 3.90 -4.25
CA LYS A 136 -22.27 3.01 -5.25
C LYS A 136 -21.82 1.55 -5.12
N TYR A 137 -20.57 1.30 -4.70
CA TYR A 137 -20.02 -0.05 -4.52
C TYR A 137 -20.73 -0.88 -3.45
N THR A 138 -21.38 -0.27 -2.46
CA THR A 138 -22.08 -0.97 -1.37
C THR A 138 -23.12 -1.97 -1.87
N SER A 139 -23.87 -1.58 -2.91
CA SER A 139 -24.87 -2.41 -3.59
C SER A 139 -24.24 -3.65 -4.26
N LEU A 140 -23.11 -3.46 -4.93
CA LEU A 140 -22.36 -4.49 -5.63
C LEU A 140 -21.76 -5.51 -4.66
N THR A 141 -21.20 -5.02 -3.54
CA THR A 141 -20.43 -5.82 -2.58
C THR A 141 -21.27 -6.47 -1.49
N ARG A 142 -22.61 -6.39 -1.58
CA ARG A 142 -23.59 -6.93 -0.59
C ARG A 142 -23.29 -6.46 0.82
N PHE A 143 -23.01 -5.16 0.92
CA PHE A 143 -22.48 -4.51 2.10
C PHE A 143 -23.38 -4.65 3.35
N ASP A 144 -24.70 -4.60 3.16
CA ASP A 144 -25.68 -4.80 4.23
C ASP A 144 -25.65 -6.22 4.83
N GLU A 145 -25.29 -7.25 4.04
CA GLU A 145 -25.31 -8.64 4.50
C GLU A 145 -24.31 -8.84 5.64
N PHE A 146 -23.07 -8.36 5.51
CA PHE A 146 -22.07 -8.56 6.56
C PHE A 146 -22.30 -7.66 7.78
N ARG A 147 -22.84 -6.44 7.58
CA ARG A 147 -23.23 -5.57 8.70
C ARG A 147 -24.37 -6.16 9.52
N SER A 148 -25.31 -6.87 8.89
CA SER A 148 -26.36 -7.61 9.60
C SER A 148 -25.83 -8.74 10.51
N LEU A 149 -24.60 -9.22 10.26
CA LEU A 149 -23.89 -10.21 11.07
C LEU A 149 -23.08 -9.58 12.23
N GLY A 150 -23.11 -8.25 12.40
CA GLY A 150 -22.29 -7.56 13.40
C GLY A 150 -20.79 -7.50 13.05
N LEU A 151 -20.45 -7.65 11.77
CA LEU A 151 -19.07 -7.57 11.28
C LEU A 151 -18.75 -6.12 10.91
N THR A 152 -17.78 -5.55 11.62
CA THR A 152 -17.40 -4.13 11.62
C THR A 152 -15.89 -3.90 11.75
N GLY A 153 -15.06 -4.95 11.71
CA GLY A 153 -13.61 -4.88 11.92
C GLY A 153 -13.20 -4.82 13.41
N LYS A 154 -14.18 -4.92 14.32
CA LYS A 154 -13.96 -4.74 15.76
C LYS A 154 -12.90 -5.68 16.33
N GLY A 155 -11.88 -5.11 16.97
CA GLY A 155 -10.78 -5.86 17.59
C GLY A 155 -9.71 -6.34 16.62
N VAL A 156 -9.65 -5.75 15.43
CA VAL A 156 -8.58 -5.93 14.43
C VAL A 156 -7.81 -4.62 14.29
N THR A 157 -6.48 -4.71 14.19
CA THR A 157 -5.61 -3.54 13.97
C THR A 157 -5.24 -3.44 12.48
N ILE A 158 -5.62 -2.34 11.84
CA ILE A 158 -5.31 -2.05 10.43
C ILE A 158 -4.29 -0.91 10.38
N ALA A 159 -3.07 -1.20 9.96
CA ALA A 159 -2.15 -0.14 9.53
C ALA A 159 -2.51 0.30 8.12
N TYR A 160 -2.55 1.60 7.85
CA TYR A 160 -2.60 2.11 6.48
C TYR A 160 -1.54 3.19 6.25
N ILE A 161 -0.81 3.05 5.15
CA ILE A 161 0.32 3.90 4.80
C ILE A 161 -0.13 4.80 3.64
N GLU A 162 -0.24 6.10 3.90
CA GLU A 162 -0.77 7.12 2.99
C GLU A 162 -0.34 8.52 3.48
N GLY A 163 -0.76 9.58 2.80
CA GLY A 163 -0.78 10.93 3.40
C GLY A 163 -1.64 11.00 4.68
N SER A 164 -1.63 12.14 5.38
CA SER A 164 -2.50 12.35 6.54
C SER A 164 -3.96 12.55 6.09
N PRO A 165 -4.95 11.87 6.70
CA PRO A 165 -6.36 12.15 6.44
C PRO A 165 -6.78 13.46 7.10
N ASP A 166 -7.93 14.00 6.69
CA ASP A 166 -8.64 15.03 7.44
C ASP A 166 -9.65 14.39 8.39
N LEU A 167 -9.30 14.25 9.67
CA LEU A 167 -10.20 13.67 10.68
C LEU A 167 -11.33 14.61 11.13
N THR A 168 -11.41 15.84 10.61
CA THR A 168 -12.47 16.78 11.00
C THR A 168 -13.78 16.52 10.25
N VAL A 169 -13.72 15.94 9.05
CA VAL A 169 -14.87 15.77 8.16
C VAL A 169 -15.95 14.83 8.75
N PRO A 170 -17.26 15.08 8.51
CA PRO A 170 -18.37 14.23 8.95
C PRO A 170 -18.20 12.74 8.63
N GLU A 171 -17.58 12.42 7.50
CA GLU A 171 -17.36 11.05 7.03
C GLU A 171 -16.48 10.21 7.96
N LEU A 172 -15.64 10.84 8.80
CA LEU A 172 -14.75 10.18 9.76
C LEU A 172 -15.13 10.44 11.23
N GLN A 173 -16.26 11.11 11.50
CA GLN A 173 -16.67 11.48 12.85
C GLN A 173 -16.89 10.27 13.76
N GLY A 174 -16.01 10.13 14.75
CA GLY A 174 -15.99 9.00 15.69
C GLY A 174 -15.51 7.68 15.08
N ALA A 175 -14.71 7.72 14.00
CA ALA A 175 -13.84 6.62 13.62
C ALA A 175 -12.67 6.48 14.60
N ASN A 176 -12.16 5.25 14.79
CA ASN A 176 -11.01 4.98 15.65
C ASN A 176 -9.70 5.01 14.84
N ILE A 177 -9.32 6.21 14.37
CA ILE A 177 -8.10 6.45 13.58
C ILE A 177 -7.06 7.17 14.44
N GLU A 178 -5.91 6.54 14.60
CA GLU A 178 -4.69 7.12 15.15
C GLU A 178 -3.78 7.62 14.02
N ILE A 179 -3.15 8.78 14.16
CA ILE A 179 -2.17 9.29 13.17
C ILE A 179 -0.77 9.24 13.76
N LYS A 180 0.08 8.38 13.19
CA LYS A 180 1.52 8.31 13.46
C LYS A 180 2.27 9.01 12.33
N ASN A 181 2.51 10.30 12.56
CA ASN A 181 3.32 11.13 11.65
C ASN A 181 4.80 11.06 12.09
N PRO A 182 5.72 10.47 11.30
CA PRO A 182 7.10 10.23 11.73
C PRO A 182 7.97 11.49 11.78
N CYS A 183 7.52 12.57 11.15
CA CYS A 183 8.18 13.87 11.08
C CYS A 183 7.17 14.94 10.61
N ASN A 184 7.55 16.21 10.55
CA ASN A 184 6.59 17.28 10.25
C ASN A 184 6.40 17.51 8.73
N TYR A 185 5.79 16.55 8.03
CA TYR A 185 5.33 16.76 6.64
C TYR A 185 4.17 17.77 6.57
N THR A 186 4.02 18.47 5.44
CA THR A 186 2.71 18.95 5.01
C THR A 186 2.31 18.25 3.72
N ASN A 187 1.34 17.35 3.82
CA ASN A 187 0.69 16.78 2.65
C ASN A 187 -0.10 17.86 1.89
N THR A 188 -0.16 17.76 0.57
CA THR A 188 -0.96 18.64 -0.30
C THR A 188 -2.46 18.45 -0.04
N PRO A 189 -3.32 19.42 -0.40
CA PRO A 189 -4.77 19.27 -0.30
C PRO A 189 -5.30 18.03 -1.06
N GLU A 190 -4.66 17.67 -2.18
CA GLU A 190 -4.94 16.48 -2.99
C GLU A 190 -4.52 15.19 -2.27
N SER A 191 -3.32 15.18 -1.66
CA SER A 191 -2.83 14.08 -0.82
C SER A 191 -3.74 13.83 0.39
N ARG A 192 -4.23 14.90 1.03
CA ARG A 192 -5.21 14.85 2.13
C ARG A 192 -6.60 14.42 1.65
N SER A 193 -7.10 14.90 0.50
CA SER A 193 -8.34 14.41 -0.13
C SER A 193 -8.29 12.89 -0.33
N HIS A 194 -7.21 12.42 -0.96
CA HIS A 194 -7.03 11.00 -1.27
C HIS A 194 -6.96 10.15 0.00
N SER A 195 -6.11 10.49 0.98
CA SER A 195 -6.04 9.76 2.25
C SER A 195 -7.35 9.78 3.04
N THR A 196 -8.11 10.88 3.00
CA THR A 196 -9.44 10.97 3.63
C THR A 196 -10.44 10.02 2.99
N ALA A 197 -10.40 9.85 1.66
CA ALA A 197 -11.21 8.87 0.96
C ALA A 197 -10.80 7.41 1.28
N ILE A 198 -9.50 7.11 1.37
CA ILE A 198 -9.00 5.79 1.82
C ILE A 198 -9.47 5.49 3.25
N ALA A 199 -9.29 6.45 4.16
CA ALA A 199 -9.76 6.38 5.54
C ALA A 199 -11.28 6.18 5.62
N GLY A 200 -12.05 6.83 4.74
CA GLY A 200 -13.50 6.65 4.65
C GLY A 200 -13.90 5.23 4.25
N ILE A 201 -13.26 4.66 3.23
CA ILE A 201 -13.56 3.29 2.74
C ILE A 201 -13.25 2.24 3.82
N LEU A 202 -12.27 2.50 4.69
CA LEU A 202 -12.04 1.69 5.89
C LEU A 202 -13.07 1.99 6.99
N ALA A 203 -13.20 3.24 7.42
CA ALA A 203 -13.71 3.59 8.74
C ALA A 203 -15.12 4.20 8.78
N ASN A 204 -15.71 4.60 7.65
CA ASN A 204 -16.97 5.34 7.65
C ASN A 204 -18.13 4.51 8.24
N ARG A 205 -18.90 5.13 9.13
CA ARG A 205 -19.99 4.47 9.87
C ARG A 205 -21.17 3.98 9.02
N ASN A 206 -21.33 4.47 7.79
CA ASN A 206 -22.43 4.11 6.88
C ASN A 206 -21.97 3.20 5.72
N TRP A 207 -20.79 3.44 5.16
CA TRP A 207 -20.28 2.75 3.95
C TRP A 207 -18.81 2.27 4.05
N GLY A 208 -18.13 2.48 5.17
CA GLY A 208 -16.80 1.93 5.44
C GLY A 208 -16.84 0.46 5.85
N TRP A 209 -15.85 -0.32 5.41
CA TRP A 209 -15.82 -1.78 5.58
C TRP A 209 -15.51 -2.25 7.01
N ALA A 210 -14.74 -1.48 7.77
CA ALA A 210 -14.20 -1.84 9.09
C ALA A 210 -14.30 -0.66 10.11
N PRO A 211 -15.50 -0.10 10.36
CA PRO A 211 -15.67 1.13 11.16
C PRO A 211 -15.33 1.01 12.66
N ASP A 212 -15.26 -0.20 13.21
CA ASP A 212 -14.88 -0.47 14.62
C ASP A 212 -13.43 -0.99 14.77
N ALA A 213 -12.65 -1.07 13.69
CA ALA A 213 -11.24 -1.46 13.76
C ALA A 213 -10.39 -0.39 14.49
N HIS A 214 -9.22 -0.77 15.01
CA HIS A 214 -8.18 0.21 15.36
C HIS A 214 -7.37 0.48 14.10
N ILE A 215 -7.51 1.68 13.56
CA ILE A 215 -6.86 2.08 12.32
C ILE A 215 -5.70 3.00 12.69
N ILE A 216 -4.50 2.70 12.18
CA ILE A 216 -3.31 3.52 12.39
C ILE A 216 -2.84 4.04 11.03
N ASN A 217 -2.95 5.34 10.79
CA ASN A 217 -2.30 6.01 9.67
C ASN A 217 -0.81 6.14 9.96
N TYR A 218 0.02 5.67 9.04
CA TYR A 218 1.43 6.00 9.00
C TYR A 218 1.65 7.03 7.91
N THR A 219 1.79 8.28 8.32
CA THR A 219 1.85 9.42 7.39
C THR A 219 3.14 9.38 6.58
N THR A 220 3.02 9.49 5.25
CA THR A 220 4.15 9.58 4.32
C THR A 220 3.89 10.65 3.25
N LEU A 221 4.93 10.97 2.47
CA LEU A 221 4.78 11.69 1.21
C LEU A 221 4.22 10.73 0.14
N THR A 222 3.20 11.17 -0.58
CA THR A 222 2.55 10.44 -1.69
C THR A 222 3.04 10.95 -3.05
N THR A 223 2.50 10.42 -4.15
CA THR A 223 2.73 10.97 -5.50
C THR A 223 2.10 12.34 -5.74
N TYR A 224 1.22 12.82 -4.84
CA TYR A 224 0.64 14.16 -4.87
C TYR A 224 1.49 15.19 -4.10
N ASP A 225 2.53 14.73 -3.39
CA ASP A 225 3.37 15.56 -2.53
C ASP A 225 4.72 15.87 -3.20
N PRO A 226 5.40 16.98 -2.83
CA PRO A 226 6.77 17.21 -3.28
C PRO A 226 7.69 16.08 -2.82
N ALA A 227 8.62 15.66 -3.68
CA ALA A 227 9.50 14.50 -3.45
C ALA A 227 10.48 14.63 -2.25
N SER A 228 10.47 15.78 -1.56
CA SER A 228 11.19 16.03 -0.31
C SER A 228 10.54 17.22 0.41
N ASP A 229 10.40 17.13 1.73
CA ASP A 229 10.00 18.24 2.61
C ASP A 229 11.19 18.64 3.48
N GLU A 230 11.60 19.92 3.48
CA GLU A 230 12.72 20.40 4.31
C GLU A 230 12.45 20.26 5.83
N ARG A 231 11.18 20.13 6.23
CA ARG A 231 10.75 19.85 7.60
C ARG A 231 10.85 18.36 7.98
N CYS A 232 11.12 17.49 6.99
CA CYS A 232 11.46 16.09 7.19
C CYS A 232 12.70 15.69 6.37
N PRO A 233 13.91 16.16 6.77
CA PRO A 233 15.17 15.86 6.06
C PRO A 233 15.63 14.40 6.20
N ALA A 234 14.91 13.58 6.98
CA ALA A 234 15.16 12.16 7.19
C ALA A 234 13.83 11.39 7.26
N ALA A 235 13.07 11.44 6.16
CA ALA A 235 11.87 10.61 5.97
C ALA A 235 12.19 9.13 6.22
N PRO A 236 11.40 8.39 7.03
CA PRO A 236 11.58 6.95 7.15
C PRO A 236 11.26 6.30 5.81
N THR A 237 11.96 5.22 5.49
CA THR A 237 11.65 4.44 4.28
C THR A 237 10.41 3.59 4.48
N LEU A 238 9.79 3.15 3.39
CA LEU A 238 8.60 2.29 3.44
C LEU A 238 8.84 0.99 4.24
N SER A 239 10.06 0.46 4.22
CA SER A 239 10.46 -0.69 5.05
C SER A 239 10.39 -0.35 6.54
N ALA A 240 10.97 0.78 6.97
CA ALA A 240 10.92 1.22 8.37
C ALA A 240 9.47 1.48 8.84
N ILE A 241 8.60 2.01 7.97
CA ILE A 241 7.17 2.19 8.27
C ILE A 241 6.47 0.82 8.45
N ILE A 242 6.73 -0.15 7.56
CA ILE A 242 6.16 -1.50 7.68
C ILE A 242 6.68 -2.21 8.95
N HIS A 243 7.97 -2.06 9.30
CA HIS A 243 8.52 -2.56 10.55
C HIS A 243 7.78 -1.96 11.76
N GLN A 244 7.62 -0.64 11.81
CA GLN A 244 6.88 0.03 12.89
C GLN A 244 5.42 -0.44 12.98
N ALA A 245 4.73 -0.64 11.84
CA ALA A 245 3.37 -1.18 11.81
C ALA A 245 3.27 -2.62 12.36
N LEU A 246 4.29 -3.46 12.13
CA LEU A 246 4.39 -4.80 12.70
C LEU A 246 4.73 -4.79 14.20
N ASP A 247 5.53 -3.82 14.65
CA ASP A 247 5.85 -3.59 16.06
C ASP A 247 4.64 -3.05 16.86
N ASP A 248 3.80 -2.24 16.21
CA ASP A 248 2.53 -1.74 16.75
C ASP A 248 1.38 -2.78 16.69
N GLY A 249 1.64 -3.99 16.19
CA GLY A 249 0.70 -5.10 16.22
C GLY A 249 -0.41 -5.05 15.17
N ALA A 250 -0.13 -4.52 13.97
CA ALA A 250 -1.08 -4.58 12.85
C ALA A 250 -1.38 -6.02 12.42
N ASP A 251 -2.67 -6.40 12.36
CA ASP A 251 -3.13 -7.65 11.76
C ASP A 251 -3.01 -7.63 10.23
N ILE A 252 -3.19 -6.44 9.64
CA ILE A 252 -3.24 -6.20 8.19
C ILE A 252 -2.61 -4.83 7.89
N ILE A 253 -1.83 -4.73 6.81
CA ILE A 253 -1.19 -3.49 6.36
C ILE A 253 -1.69 -3.12 4.95
N ASN A 254 -2.24 -1.92 4.80
CA ASN A 254 -2.78 -1.38 3.55
C ASN A 254 -1.85 -0.29 2.97
N LEU A 255 -1.48 -0.42 1.70
CA LEU A 255 -0.77 0.60 0.94
C LEU A 255 -1.56 0.93 -0.32
N SER A 256 -2.27 2.05 -0.31
CA SER A 256 -3.19 2.45 -1.38
C SER A 256 -2.49 3.11 -2.59
N ALA A 257 -1.16 3.01 -2.68
CA ALA A 257 -0.36 3.58 -3.76
C ALA A 257 0.49 2.50 -4.47
N GLU A 258 0.94 2.83 -5.69
CA GLU A 258 2.13 2.16 -6.22
C GLU A 258 3.36 2.63 -5.44
N SER A 259 4.27 1.72 -5.11
CA SER A 259 5.44 2.03 -4.31
C SER A 259 6.59 1.11 -4.64
N TYR A 260 7.81 1.57 -4.38
CA TYR A 260 9.04 0.87 -4.68
C TYR A 260 9.85 0.69 -3.41
N VAL A 261 10.38 -0.51 -3.20
CA VAL A 261 11.36 -0.79 -2.15
C VAL A 261 12.69 -1.12 -2.81
N HIS A 262 13.80 -0.78 -2.16
CA HIS A 262 15.10 -1.23 -2.63
C HIS A 262 15.29 -2.72 -2.34
N SER A 263 16.14 -3.39 -3.12
CA SER A 263 16.43 -4.83 -2.95
C SER A 263 16.94 -5.19 -1.53
N HIS A 264 17.62 -4.25 -0.87
CA HIS A 264 18.14 -4.36 0.48
C HIS A 264 17.13 -4.03 1.60
N GLU A 265 15.91 -3.61 1.24
CA GLU A 265 14.83 -3.25 2.18
C GLU A 265 13.75 -4.35 2.29
N THR A 266 14.04 -5.55 1.78
CA THR A 266 13.07 -6.65 1.70
C THR A 266 12.79 -7.33 3.05
N SER A 267 13.56 -7.03 4.11
CA SER A 267 13.32 -7.50 5.48
C SER A 267 11.91 -7.22 5.98
N ALA A 268 11.31 -6.08 5.65
CA ALA A 268 9.95 -5.74 6.04
C ALA A 268 8.92 -6.73 5.48
N ILE A 269 9.09 -7.14 4.21
CA ILE A 269 8.25 -8.13 3.53
C ILE A 269 8.47 -9.51 4.14
N ILE A 270 9.74 -9.89 4.35
CA ILE A 270 10.10 -11.17 4.96
C ILE A 270 9.52 -11.25 6.38
N ARG A 271 9.61 -10.17 7.18
CA ARG A 271 9.07 -10.07 8.53
C ARG A 271 7.54 -10.19 8.54
N ALA A 272 6.83 -9.44 7.68
CA ALA A 272 5.37 -9.53 7.56
C ALA A 272 4.92 -10.96 7.21
N ALA A 273 5.55 -11.58 6.20
CA ALA A 273 5.30 -12.97 5.83
C ALA A 273 5.68 -13.96 6.95
N SER A 274 6.72 -13.66 7.73
CA SER A 274 7.16 -14.49 8.88
C SER A 274 6.15 -14.49 10.03
N LEU A 275 5.44 -13.38 10.22
CA LEU A 275 4.38 -13.17 11.22
C LEU A 275 3.00 -13.57 10.70
N GLY A 276 2.84 -13.73 9.38
CA GLY A 276 1.55 -14.01 8.75
C GLY A 276 0.63 -12.78 8.65
N VAL A 277 1.20 -11.56 8.58
CA VAL A 277 0.47 -10.29 8.41
C VAL A 277 0.34 -9.98 6.90
N PRO A 278 -0.88 -9.83 6.35
CA PRO A 278 -1.07 -9.48 4.95
C PRO A 278 -0.65 -8.04 4.63
N LEU A 279 0.14 -7.88 3.57
CA LEU A 279 0.40 -6.61 2.89
C LEU A 279 -0.51 -6.50 1.67
N ILE A 280 -1.42 -5.53 1.68
CA ILE A 280 -2.42 -5.29 0.62
C ILE A 280 -2.03 -4.01 -0.14
N VAL A 281 -1.83 -4.11 -1.45
CA VAL A 281 -1.19 -3.06 -2.26
C VAL A 281 -1.96 -2.80 -3.55
N GLY A 282 -2.09 -1.54 -3.97
CA GLY A 282 -2.72 -1.20 -5.25
C GLY A 282 -1.99 -1.78 -6.47
N ALA A 283 -2.74 -2.39 -7.40
CA ALA A 283 -2.16 -2.96 -8.62
C ALA A 283 -1.59 -1.90 -9.58
N GLY A 284 -2.02 -0.64 -9.50
CA GLY A 284 -1.51 0.46 -10.32
C GLY A 284 -2.52 1.00 -11.34
N ASN A 285 -2.29 2.23 -11.78
CA ASN A 285 -3.24 3.01 -12.57
C ASN A 285 -2.78 3.28 -14.03
N SER A 286 -1.83 2.49 -14.56
CA SER A 286 -1.30 2.67 -15.92
C SER A 286 -2.08 1.95 -17.03
N GLY A 287 -2.91 0.97 -16.69
CA GLY A 287 -3.61 0.07 -17.62
C GLY A 287 -2.73 -1.03 -18.25
N GLU A 288 -1.40 -0.86 -18.18
CA GLU A 288 -0.36 -1.68 -18.81
C GLU A 288 0.33 -2.63 -17.82
N GLU A 289 1.17 -3.54 -18.34
CA GLU A 289 2.11 -4.28 -17.49
C GLU A 289 3.14 -3.29 -16.92
N THR A 290 3.31 -3.29 -15.59
CA THR A 290 4.20 -2.32 -14.93
C THR A 290 5.65 -2.70 -15.20
N PRO A 291 6.46 -1.85 -15.85
CA PRO A 291 7.84 -2.22 -16.17
C PRO A 291 8.63 -2.50 -14.90
N GLU A 292 9.29 -3.66 -14.84
CA GLU A 292 10.27 -3.93 -13.80
C GLU A 292 11.42 -2.92 -13.93
N ARG A 293 11.43 -1.94 -13.02
CA ARG A 293 12.61 -1.11 -12.78
C ARG A 293 13.72 -2.06 -12.34
N SER A 294 14.96 -1.84 -12.83
CA SER A 294 16.04 -2.84 -12.77
C SER A 294 16.12 -3.54 -11.41
N PRO A 295 15.82 -4.86 -11.32
CA PRO A 295 15.55 -5.54 -10.05
C PRO A 295 16.79 -5.66 -9.14
N SER A 296 17.97 -5.34 -9.65
CA SER A 296 19.18 -5.16 -8.84
C SER A 296 19.12 -3.94 -7.90
N VAL A 297 18.18 -3.00 -8.10
CA VAL A 297 18.15 -1.70 -7.40
C VAL A 297 16.82 -1.44 -6.68
N THR A 298 15.70 -1.43 -7.40
CA THR A 298 14.36 -1.11 -6.86
C THR A 298 13.28 -1.92 -7.57
N THR A 299 12.36 -2.51 -6.79
CA THR A 299 11.25 -3.33 -7.29
C THR A 299 9.94 -2.75 -6.78
N ASN A 300 8.88 -2.78 -7.60
CA ASN A 300 7.56 -2.32 -7.18
C ASN A 300 6.99 -3.31 -6.13
N LEU A 301 6.51 -2.82 -4.99
CA LEU A 301 6.16 -3.66 -3.84
C LEU A 301 5.14 -4.75 -4.21
N LYS A 302 4.15 -4.42 -5.05
CA LYS A 302 3.12 -5.37 -5.51
C LYS A 302 3.68 -6.61 -6.22
N SER A 303 4.87 -6.52 -6.82
CA SER A 303 5.49 -7.60 -7.61
C SER A 303 6.03 -8.75 -6.76
N TYR A 304 6.42 -8.48 -5.50
CA TYR A 304 6.95 -9.49 -4.61
C TYR A 304 5.92 -10.60 -4.34
N ASN A 305 6.38 -11.85 -4.25
CA ASN A 305 5.56 -12.90 -3.67
C ASN A 305 5.22 -12.59 -2.20
N THR A 306 4.14 -13.21 -1.71
CA THR A 306 3.42 -12.90 -0.44
C THR A 306 2.56 -11.62 -0.43
N ILE A 307 2.77 -10.66 -1.33
CA ILE A 307 2.02 -9.39 -1.39
C ILE A 307 0.67 -9.54 -2.13
N VAL A 308 -0.42 -8.99 -1.59
CA VAL A 308 -1.75 -8.99 -2.22
C VAL A 308 -1.93 -7.73 -3.07
N GLY A 309 -1.52 -7.78 -4.34
CA GLY A 309 -1.86 -6.77 -5.34
C GLY A 309 -3.35 -6.76 -5.69
N VAL A 310 -4.02 -5.60 -5.61
CA VAL A 310 -5.47 -5.42 -5.80
C VAL A 310 -5.77 -4.59 -7.04
N GLY A 311 -6.47 -5.16 -8.02
CA GLY A 311 -6.91 -4.46 -9.23
C GLY A 311 -8.31 -3.84 -9.12
N SER A 312 -8.61 -2.92 -10.04
CA SER A 312 -9.86 -2.12 -10.04
C SER A 312 -10.90 -2.66 -11.03
N LEU A 313 -12.17 -2.53 -10.63
CA LEU A 313 -13.36 -2.83 -11.43
C LEU A 313 -14.22 -1.59 -11.65
N THR A 314 -14.88 -1.55 -12.80
CA THR A 314 -16.05 -0.69 -13.08
C THR A 314 -17.22 -1.11 -12.19
N LEU A 315 -18.27 -0.28 -12.10
CA LEU A 315 -19.52 -0.68 -11.43
C LEU A 315 -20.23 -1.85 -12.15
N ASP A 316 -20.01 -2.00 -13.45
CA ASP A 316 -20.52 -3.12 -14.27
C ASP A 316 -19.68 -4.41 -14.09
N ILE A 317 -18.72 -4.43 -13.16
CA ILE A 317 -17.88 -5.60 -12.80
C ILE A 317 -16.89 -6.01 -13.92
N GLU A 318 -16.59 -5.11 -14.86
CA GLU A 318 -15.48 -5.26 -15.82
C GLU A 318 -14.17 -4.72 -15.21
N ARG A 319 -12.99 -5.21 -15.66
CA ARG A 319 -11.69 -4.60 -15.29
C ARG A 319 -11.65 -3.14 -15.74
N SER A 320 -11.42 -2.22 -14.79
CA SER A 320 -11.11 -0.83 -15.05
C SER A 320 -9.98 -0.67 -16.06
N LYS A 321 -10.17 0.14 -17.10
CA LYS A 321 -9.19 0.27 -18.19
C LYS A 321 -7.79 0.68 -17.72
N PHE A 322 -7.74 1.53 -16.69
CA PHE A 322 -6.51 1.99 -16.04
C PHE A 322 -5.89 0.98 -15.06
N SER A 323 -6.58 -0.10 -14.66
CA SER A 323 -6.03 -1.06 -13.70
C SER A 323 -4.87 -1.80 -14.36
N SER A 324 -3.64 -1.52 -13.92
CA SER A 324 -2.43 -2.18 -14.43
C SER A 324 -2.52 -3.71 -14.30
N VAL A 325 -1.81 -4.39 -15.20
CA VAL A 325 -1.91 -5.85 -15.39
C VAL A 325 -0.57 -6.53 -15.08
N GLY A 326 -0.58 -7.84 -14.81
CA GLY A 326 0.61 -8.64 -14.53
C GLY A 326 0.37 -9.71 -13.47
N ASP A 327 1.32 -10.63 -13.30
CA ASP A 327 1.22 -11.76 -12.34
C ASP A 327 1.11 -11.29 -10.87
N PHE A 328 1.35 -10.01 -10.59
CA PHE A 328 1.14 -9.35 -9.29
C PHE A 328 -0.33 -9.11 -8.94
N VAL A 329 -1.25 -9.12 -9.91
CA VAL A 329 -2.68 -8.99 -9.66
C VAL A 329 -3.16 -10.24 -8.91
N THR A 330 -3.86 -10.05 -7.80
CA THR A 330 -4.31 -11.14 -6.91
C THR A 330 -5.81 -11.28 -6.89
N ILE A 331 -6.50 -10.14 -6.80
CA ILE A 331 -7.94 -10.05 -6.64
C ILE A 331 -8.40 -8.71 -7.21
N MET A 332 -9.65 -8.66 -7.69
CA MET A 332 -10.26 -7.46 -8.22
C MET A 332 -11.37 -6.95 -7.29
N ALA A 333 -11.42 -5.64 -7.09
CA ALA A 333 -12.41 -4.96 -6.26
C ALA A 333 -12.92 -3.68 -6.97
N PRO A 334 -14.13 -3.17 -6.65
CA PRO A 334 -14.62 -1.91 -7.20
C PRO A 334 -13.65 -0.76 -6.94
N GLY A 335 -13.35 0.05 -7.97
CA GLY A 335 -12.42 1.17 -7.84
C GLY A 335 -12.71 2.32 -8.81
N GLU A 336 -13.90 2.35 -9.41
CA GLU A 336 -14.45 3.49 -10.16
C GLU A 336 -15.67 4.06 -9.43
N ASP A 337 -16.06 5.28 -9.79
CA ASP A 337 -17.29 5.93 -9.29
C ASP A 337 -17.31 6.14 -7.76
N ILE A 338 -16.12 6.32 -7.16
CA ILE A 338 -15.92 6.51 -5.73
C ILE A 338 -16.18 7.97 -5.36
N THR A 339 -17.24 8.25 -4.60
CA THR A 339 -17.57 9.61 -4.17
C THR A 339 -16.56 10.08 -3.10
N LEU A 340 -15.97 11.26 -3.27
CA LEU A 340 -15.07 11.88 -2.28
C LEU A 340 -15.21 13.42 -2.24
N LYS A 341 -14.60 14.04 -1.22
CA LYS A 341 -14.49 15.50 -1.06
C LYS A 341 -13.10 15.96 -1.51
N ASP A 342 -13.02 16.58 -2.68
CA ASP A 342 -11.80 17.23 -3.17
C ASP A 342 -11.62 18.64 -2.56
N PRO A 343 -10.39 19.18 -2.60
CA PRO A 343 -10.11 20.51 -2.07
C PRO A 343 -10.77 21.61 -2.89
N ASP A 344 -11.27 22.62 -2.20
CA ASP A 344 -11.72 23.88 -2.79
C ASP A 344 -10.52 24.82 -3.10
N PRO A 345 -10.74 26.03 -3.66
CA PRO A 345 -9.67 26.99 -3.92
C PRO A 345 -8.89 27.51 -2.69
N ASN A 346 -9.37 27.26 -1.46
CA ASN A 346 -8.66 27.56 -0.22
C ASN A 346 -7.86 26.34 0.30
N GLY A 347 -8.17 25.14 -0.22
CA GLY A 347 -7.60 23.86 0.18
C GLY A 347 -8.50 23.04 1.12
N ASP A 348 -9.74 23.47 1.39
CA ASP A 348 -10.65 22.78 2.31
C ASP A 348 -11.48 21.71 1.59
N LEU A 349 -11.58 20.51 2.17
CA LEU A 349 -12.22 19.35 1.55
C LEU A 349 -13.75 19.50 1.54
N THR A 350 -14.28 20.19 0.53
CA THR A 350 -15.71 20.52 0.42
C THR A 350 -16.32 20.23 -0.95
N VAL A 351 -15.49 19.96 -1.98
CA VAL A 351 -15.97 19.76 -3.36
C VAL A 351 -16.31 18.29 -3.58
N ILE A 352 -17.59 17.92 -3.48
CA ILE A 352 -18.02 16.55 -3.77
C ILE A 352 -17.81 16.23 -5.26
N THR A 353 -17.07 15.15 -5.52
CA THR A 353 -16.76 14.62 -6.85
C THR A 353 -16.71 13.09 -6.85
N THR A 354 -16.46 12.48 -8.01
CA THR A 354 -16.26 11.03 -8.18
C THR A 354 -14.88 10.73 -8.75
N ALA A 355 -14.13 9.87 -8.07
CA ALA A 355 -12.78 9.46 -8.43
C ALA A 355 -12.70 7.98 -8.85
N GLN A 356 -11.53 7.58 -9.35
CA GLN A 356 -11.21 6.22 -9.77
C GLN A 356 -9.74 5.86 -9.48
N GLY A 357 -9.45 4.59 -9.20
CA GLY A 357 -8.10 4.10 -8.94
C GLY A 357 -8.07 2.76 -8.20
N THR A 358 -7.02 1.95 -8.45
CA THR A 358 -6.76 0.74 -7.63
C THR A 358 -6.51 1.09 -6.17
N SER A 359 -6.10 2.33 -5.92
CA SER A 359 -5.96 2.95 -4.60
C SER A 359 -7.23 2.83 -3.74
N PHE A 360 -8.41 3.04 -4.32
CA PHE A 360 -9.71 2.91 -3.64
C PHE A 360 -10.21 1.45 -3.57
N ALA A 361 -9.82 0.61 -4.52
CA ALA A 361 -10.12 -0.83 -4.52
C ALA A 361 -9.38 -1.58 -3.39
N THR A 362 -8.14 -1.16 -3.09
CA THR A 362 -7.25 -1.74 -2.05
C THR A 362 -7.89 -1.79 -0.65
N PRO A 363 -8.41 -0.69 -0.06
CA PRO A 363 -9.00 -0.70 1.29
C PRO A 363 -10.29 -1.52 1.39
N MET A 364 -10.99 -1.81 0.28
CA MET A 364 -12.14 -2.72 0.31
C MET A 364 -11.69 -4.17 0.58
N VAL A 365 -10.54 -4.58 0.03
CA VAL A 365 -9.95 -5.91 0.27
C VAL A 365 -9.37 -5.97 1.67
N THR A 366 -8.64 -4.94 2.12
CA THR A 366 -8.16 -4.79 3.50
C THR A 366 -9.33 -4.90 4.49
N GLY A 367 -10.41 -4.16 4.25
CA GLY A 367 -11.62 -4.19 5.08
C GLY A 367 -12.28 -5.57 5.12
N LEU A 368 -12.46 -6.23 3.96
CA LEU A 368 -13.00 -7.60 3.92
C LEU A 368 -12.14 -8.58 4.73
N LEU A 369 -10.80 -8.50 4.61
CA LEU A 369 -9.88 -9.33 5.39
C LEU A 369 -9.99 -9.04 6.90
N ALA A 370 -10.20 -7.78 7.30
CA ALA A 370 -10.46 -7.41 8.69
C ALA A 370 -11.79 -7.98 9.22
N LEU A 371 -12.86 -7.99 8.41
CA LEU A 371 -14.10 -8.68 8.77
C LEU A 371 -13.90 -10.19 8.95
N GLY A 372 -13.04 -10.79 8.12
CA GLY A 372 -12.61 -12.18 8.28
C GLY A 372 -11.85 -12.40 9.59
N LYS A 373 -10.88 -11.53 9.91
CA LYS A 373 -10.09 -11.60 11.14
C LYS A 373 -10.94 -11.39 12.41
N GLN A 374 -11.93 -10.50 12.38
CA GLN A 374 -12.92 -10.37 13.46
C GLN A 374 -13.72 -11.66 13.64
N LYS A 375 -14.20 -12.26 12.54
CA LYS A 375 -15.04 -13.48 12.59
C LYS A 375 -14.25 -14.72 13.02
N TRP A 376 -12.99 -14.80 12.63
CA TRP A 376 -12.08 -15.91 12.92
C TRP A 376 -10.75 -15.38 13.51
N PRO A 377 -10.72 -14.96 14.79
CA PRO A 377 -9.54 -14.33 15.39
C PRO A 377 -8.31 -15.24 15.41
N ASN A 378 -8.51 -16.56 15.46
CA ASN A 378 -7.45 -17.56 15.41
C ASN A 378 -6.89 -17.81 14.00
N ALA A 379 -7.47 -17.22 12.94
CA ALA A 379 -6.97 -17.38 11.58
C ALA A 379 -5.69 -16.56 11.35
N THR A 380 -4.76 -17.13 10.59
CA THR A 380 -3.57 -16.42 10.11
C THR A 380 -3.89 -15.60 8.86
N GLY A 381 -3.06 -14.60 8.53
CA GLY A 381 -3.19 -13.89 7.26
C GLY A 381 -3.04 -14.81 6.05
N ASN A 382 -2.21 -15.86 6.11
CA ASN A 382 -2.11 -16.85 5.03
C ASN A 382 -3.44 -17.56 4.78
N GLN A 383 -4.11 -17.99 5.85
CA GLN A 383 -5.42 -18.63 5.81
C GLN A 383 -6.51 -17.68 5.29
N LEU A 384 -6.48 -16.40 5.70
CA LEU A 384 -7.38 -15.38 5.19
C LEU A 384 -7.14 -15.08 3.70
N ILE A 385 -5.88 -14.94 3.25
CA ILE A 385 -5.55 -14.78 1.82
C ILE A 385 -6.00 -16.02 1.02
N ARG A 386 -5.83 -17.24 1.56
CA ARG A 386 -6.33 -18.47 0.93
C ARG A 386 -7.85 -18.49 0.80
N ALA A 387 -8.59 -18.09 1.84
CA ALA A 387 -10.05 -17.99 1.76
C ALA A 387 -10.49 -16.92 0.75
N LEU A 388 -9.80 -15.78 0.66
CA LEU A 388 -10.07 -14.72 -0.31
C LEU A 388 -9.89 -15.22 -1.75
N ILE A 389 -8.80 -15.94 -2.02
CA ILE A 389 -8.50 -16.54 -3.32
C ILE A 389 -9.49 -17.67 -3.67
N ALA A 390 -9.72 -18.61 -2.75
CA ALA A 390 -10.58 -19.77 -2.96
C ALA A 390 -12.07 -19.44 -3.12
N THR A 391 -12.48 -18.23 -2.74
CA THR A 391 -13.87 -17.76 -2.85
C THR A 391 -14.09 -16.69 -3.92
N ALA A 392 -13.02 -16.23 -4.60
CA ALA A 392 -13.10 -15.28 -5.70
C ALA A 392 -13.98 -15.79 -6.85
N HIS A 393 -14.66 -14.88 -7.56
CA HIS A 393 -15.37 -15.22 -8.78
C HIS A 393 -14.40 -15.19 -9.97
N PRO A 394 -14.07 -16.34 -10.60
CA PRO A 394 -13.01 -16.41 -11.60
C PRO A 394 -13.47 -15.80 -12.94
N VAL A 395 -12.56 -15.06 -13.59
CA VAL A 395 -12.79 -14.47 -14.92
C VAL A 395 -11.71 -15.00 -15.87
N GLY A 396 -12.04 -16.05 -16.61
CA GLY A 396 -11.11 -16.83 -17.43
C GLY A 396 -10.37 -17.93 -16.66
N GLU A 397 -9.24 -18.40 -17.18
CA GLU A 397 -8.30 -19.28 -16.47
C GLU A 397 -7.61 -18.51 -15.32
N GLN A 398 -7.31 -19.18 -14.19
CA GLN A 398 -6.75 -18.53 -13.00
C GLN A 398 -5.46 -19.22 -12.51
N PRO A 399 -4.47 -18.47 -12.00
CA PRO A 399 -4.42 -17.01 -12.00
C PRO A 399 -4.12 -16.44 -13.40
N ASN A 400 -4.55 -15.21 -13.69
CA ASN A 400 -4.18 -14.50 -14.92
C ASN A 400 -3.82 -13.02 -14.70
N PRO A 401 -3.04 -12.39 -15.62
CA PRO A 401 -2.56 -11.01 -15.46
C PRO A 401 -3.63 -9.92 -15.36
N TYR A 402 -4.88 -10.18 -15.74
CA TYR A 402 -5.95 -9.17 -15.82
C TYR A 402 -6.88 -9.16 -14.62
N TYR A 403 -7.12 -10.32 -14.01
CA TYR A 403 -8.06 -10.50 -12.89
C TYR A 403 -7.45 -11.18 -11.65
N GLY A 404 -6.17 -11.56 -11.69
CA GLY A 404 -5.53 -12.30 -10.60
C GLY A 404 -6.15 -13.68 -10.46
N TYR A 405 -6.79 -13.96 -9.31
CA TYR A 405 -7.64 -15.14 -9.09
C TYR A 405 -9.14 -14.87 -9.30
N GLY A 406 -9.54 -13.61 -9.55
CA GLY A 406 -10.92 -13.23 -9.81
C GLY A 406 -11.40 -12.00 -9.04
N ILE A 407 -12.71 -11.80 -9.03
CA ILE A 407 -13.40 -10.70 -8.34
C ILE A 407 -13.68 -11.09 -6.88
N MET A 408 -13.43 -10.19 -5.92
CA MET A 408 -13.70 -10.43 -4.50
C MET A 408 -15.16 -10.81 -4.25
N GLN A 409 -15.42 -11.77 -3.36
CA GLN A 409 -16.78 -12.20 -3.01
C GLN A 409 -16.97 -12.15 -1.49
N SER A 410 -17.34 -10.98 -0.98
CA SER A 410 -17.58 -10.71 0.45
C SER A 410 -18.39 -11.81 1.13
N ARG A 411 -19.54 -12.17 0.53
CA ARG A 411 -20.46 -13.19 1.02
C ARG A 411 -19.88 -14.60 1.03
N SER A 412 -19.11 -14.98 0.02
CA SER A 412 -18.52 -16.32 -0.07
C SER A 412 -17.34 -16.47 0.88
N PHE A 413 -16.49 -15.43 0.95
CA PHE A 413 -15.39 -15.31 1.91
C PHE A 413 -15.89 -15.41 3.36
N LEU A 414 -16.86 -14.57 3.75
CA LEU A 414 -17.40 -14.54 5.11
C LEU A 414 -18.26 -15.77 5.47
N ASN A 415 -18.43 -16.75 4.58
CA ASN A 415 -19.04 -18.05 4.89
C ASN A 415 -18.07 -19.24 4.76
N THR A 416 -16.79 -18.99 4.46
CA THR A 416 -15.75 -20.02 4.33
C THR A 416 -14.80 -19.94 5.52
N ASP A 417 -14.71 -20.98 6.34
CA ASP A 417 -13.86 -20.97 7.55
C ASP A 417 -12.36 -21.07 7.19
N PRO A 418 -11.57 -19.99 7.34
CA PRO A 418 -10.17 -19.96 6.95
C PRO A 418 -9.31 -20.84 7.85
N THR A 419 -9.72 -21.12 9.10
CA THR A 419 -8.92 -21.92 10.05
C THR A 419 -8.80 -23.39 9.63
N THR A 420 -9.67 -23.84 8.72
CA THR A 420 -9.63 -25.17 8.10
C THR A 420 -8.62 -25.29 6.95
N LEU A 421 -8.06 -24.17 6.49
CA LEU A 421 -7.12 -24.09 5.37
C LEU A 421 -5.67 -24.23 5.86
N GLU A 422 -4.80 -24.70 4.97
CA GLU A 422 -3.36 -24.82 5.21
C GLU A 422 -2.70 -23.44 5.49
N ASP A 423 -1.95 -23.33 6.59
CA ASP A 423 -1.22 -22.10 6.95
C ASP A 423 0.13 -21.98 6.22
N THR A 424 0.07 -21.83 4.89
CA THR A 424 1.21 -21.39 4.07
C THR A 424 0.76 -20.33 3.08
N ASN A 425 1.59 -19.33 2.81
CA ASN A 425 1.19 -18.21 1.95
C ASN A 425 0.95 -18.70 0.50
N PRO A 426 -0.27 -18.53 -0.06
CA PRO A 426 -0.61 -19.08 -1.38
C PRO A 426 0.11 -18.36 -2.53
N LEU A 427 0.73 -17.21 -2.27
CA LEU A 427 1.37 -16.37 -3.28
C LEU A 427 2.87 -16.66 -3.44
N PHE A 428 3.45 -17.60 -2.69
CA PHE A 428 4.86 -18.01 -2.85
C PHE A 428 5.19 -18.48 -4.27
N HIS A 429 4.21 -19.00 -5.01
CA HIS A 429 4.35 -19.57 -6.37
C HIS A 429 4.31 -18.54 -7.51
N ARG A 430 4.40 -17.24 -7.22
CA ARG A 430 4.43 -16.18 -8.24
C ARG A 430 5.74 -16.15 -9.03
N ARG A 431 5.74 -15.37 -10.12
CA ARG A 431 6.88 -15.18 -11.03
C ARG A 431 8.12 -14.64 -10.30
N ASP A 432 7.94 -13.63 -9.43
CA ASP A 432 8.93 -13.29 -8.42
C ASP A 432 8.88 -14.33 -7.29
N THR A 433 10.04 -14.94 -7.00
CA THR A 433 10.23 -15.94 -5.95
C THR A 433 11.21 -15.47 -4.88
N SER A 434 11.54 -14.17 -4.85
CA SER A 434 12.60 -13.59 -4.00
C SER A 434 12.36 -13.69 -2.49
N ILE A 435 11.10 -13.84 -2.04
CA ILE A 435 10.73 -14.18 -0.67
C ILE A 435 10.49 -15.70 -0.58
N THR A 436 11.48 -16.46 -0.13
CA THR A 436 11.37 -17.92 0.01
C THR A 436 11.05 -18.36 1.44
N PRO A 437 10.49 -19.57 1.65
CA PRO A 437 10.38 -20.19 2.98
C PRO A 437 11.74 -20.29 3.69
N ASP A 438 12.83 -20.50 2.94
CA ASP A 438 14.19 -20.51 3.47
C ASP A 438 14.58 -19.11 4.00
N LYS A 439 14.36 -18.02 3.23
CA LYS A 439 14.59 -16.64 3.70
C LYS A 439 13.77 -16.29 4.95
N ILE A 440 12.52 -16.76 5.03
CA ILE A 440 11.69 -16.57 6.23
C ILE A 440 12.25 -17.34 7.43
N THR A 441 12.80 -18.53 7.20
CA THR A 441 13.46 -19.34 8.25
C THR A 441 14.81 -18.73 8.64
N ASP A 442 15.55 -18.15 7.69
CA ASP A 442 16.80 -17.40 7.92
C ASP A 442 16.53 -16.14 8.74
N TYR A 443 15.48 -15.38 8.43
CA TYR A 443 15.05 -14.24 9.24
C TYR A 443 14.74 -14.67 10.68
N LYS A 444 13.92 -15.72 10.88
CA LYS A 444 13.56 -16.24 12.21
C LYS A 444 14.77 -16.79 12.99
N ASP A 445 15.77 -17.33 12.30
CA ASP A 445 17.02 -17.84 12.91
C ASP A 445 18.11 -16.77 13.07
N GLY A 446 17.91 -15.53 12.57
CA GLY A 446 18.88 -14.43 12.62
C GLY A 446 20.04 -14.57 11.61
N LEU A 447 19.78 -15.11 10.42
CA LEU A 447 20.81 -15.49 9.44
C LEU A 447 20.81 -14.68 8.14
N LEU A 448 19.79 -13.84 7.88
CA LEU A 448 19.88 -12.83 6.81
C LEU A 448 21.06 -11.88 7.07
N PRO A 449 21.81 -11.47 6.04
CA PRO A 449 22.96 -10.58 6.20
C PRO A 449 22.47 -9.16 6.60
N PRO A 450 23.17 -8.45 7.51
CA PRO A 450 22.70 -7.16 8.02
C PRO A 450 22.34 -6.08 6.97
N PRO A 451 22.98 -6.01 5.78
CA PRO A 451 22.54 -5.09 4.72
C PRO A 451 21.12 -5.35 4.20
N GLU A 452 20.60 -6.59 4.26
CA GLU A 452 19.21 -6.91 3.90
C GLU A 452 18.21 -6.62 5.03
N THR A 453 18.68 -6.24 6.22
CA THR A 453 17.86 -5.98 7.42
C THR A 453 18.02 -4.56 7.96
N ILE A 454 18.40 -3.61 7.09
CA ILE A 454 18.45 -2.19 7.43
C ILE A 454 17.02 -1.69 7.63
N GLY A 455 16.78 -1.06 8.78
CA GLY A 455 15.46 -0.53 9.15
C GLY A 455 14.60 -1.43 10.04
N ASP A 456 15.04 -2.65 10.37
CA ASP A 456 14.39 -3.50 11.37
C ASP A 456 15.04 -3.32 12.76
N PRO A 457 14.44 -2.57 13.70
CA PRO A 457 15.02 -2.37 15.03
C PRO A 457 14.95 -3.63 15.92
N THR A 458 14.18 -4.65 15.50
CA THR A 458 14.01 -5.90 16.25
C THR A 458 14.94 -7.03 15.79
N TYR A 459 15.55 -6.87 14.62
CA TYR A 459 16.39 -7.91 14.05
C TYR A 459 17.80 -7.90 14.67
N HIS A 460 18.28 -9.09 15.00
CA HIS A 460 19.64 -9.31 15.45
C HIS A 460 20.34 -10.35 14.57
N TYR A 461 21.52 -10.02 14.05
CA TYR A 461 22.31 -10.96 13.26
C TYR A 461 23.01 -11.98 14.17
N ARG A 462 22.76 -13.26 13.94
CA ARG A 462 23.20 -14.40 14.76
C ARG A 462 24.06 -15.41 13.99
N GLY A 463 24.38 -15.12 12.73
CA GLY A 463 25.14 -15.99 11.85
C GLY A 463 26.65 -16.07 12.15
N LEU A 464 27.36 -16.76 11.27
CA LEU A 464 28.79 -17.10 11.41
C LEU A 464 29.73 -16.32 10.49
N ASP A 465 29.27 -15.30 9.75
CA ASP A 465 30.19 -14.37 9.08
C ASP A 465 30.76 -13.37 10.11
N PRO A 466 32.07 -13.40 10.39
CA PRO A 466 32.69 -12.44 11.31
C PRO A 466 32.72 -11.02 10.73
N THR A 467 32.59 -10.85 9.41
CA THR A 467 32.60 -9.55 8.74
C THR A 467 31.31 -8.80 9.02
N ALA A 468 30.15 -9.41 8.74
CA ALA A 468 28.83 -8.91 9.11
C ALA A 468 28.74 -8.58 10.60
N ALA A 469 29.16 -9.50 11.48
CA ALA A 469 29.10 -9.30 12.92
C ALA A 469 30.09 -8.25 13.48
N TYR A 470 31.16 -7.95 12.74
CA TYR A 470 32.10 -6.87 13.08
C TYR A 470 31.58 -5.49 12.63
N LEU A 471 31.00 -5.42 11.42
CA LEU A 471 30.46 -4.18 10.85
C LEU A 471 29.18 -3.70 11.55
N HIS A 472 28.35 -4.64 12.02
CA HIS A 472 27.05 -4.38 12.67
C HIS A 472 27.05 -4.87 14.12
N ARG A 473 28.11 -4.51 14.86
CA ARG A 473 28.46 -5.10 16.17
C ARG A 473 27.47 -4.77 17.30
N ASP A 474 26.73 -3.68 17.13
CA ASP A 474 25.65 -3.19 17.98
C ASP A 474 24.38 -4.04 17.85
N THR A 475 24.07 -4.53 16.64
CA THR A 475 22.89 -5.39 16.38
C THR A 475 23.24 -6.88 16.26
N SER A 476 24.51 -7.28 16.40
CA SER A 476 24.97 -8.66 16.21
C SER A 476 25.19 -9.46 17.49
N HIS A 477 24.76 -10.72 17.46
CA HIS A 477 25.02 -11.77 18.45
C HIS A 477 25.66 -12.98 17.76
N PHE A 478 26.88 -12.80 17.28
CA PHE A 478 27.64 -13.75 16.45
C PHE A 478 27.55 -15.21 16.94
N GLY A 479 27.19 -16.12 16.03
CA GLY A 479 27.11 -17.56 16.28
C GLY A 479 25.98 -18.02 17.22
N THR A 480 25.11 -17.13 17.71
CA THR A 480 24.02 -17.49 18.65
C THR A 480 22.73 -17.98 17.97
N SER A 481 22.76 -18.28 16.67
CA SER A 481 21.55 -18.68 15.94
C SER A 481 21.01 -20.00 16.48
N PRO A 482 19.69 -20.11 16.75
CA PRO A 482 19.06 -21.37 17.13
C PRO A 482 19.36 -22.51 16.16
N ARG A 483 19.60 -22.21 14.87
CA ARG A 483 19.93 -23.22 13.85
C ARG A 483 21.23 -23.99 14.14
N TYR A 484 22.18 -23.41 14.86
CA TYR A 484 23.44 -24.08 15.22
C TYR A 484 23.34 -24.94 16.49
N HIS A 485 22.13 -25.02 17.09
CA HIS A 485 21.87 -25.63 18.40
C HIS A 485 20.62 -26.52 18.42
N ARG A 486 20.16 -26.98 17.24
CA ARG A 486 19.04 -27.93 17.05
C ARG A 486 19.57 -29.32 16.69
#